data_AF-A0A292RUL2-F1
#
_entry.id   AF-A0A292RUL2-F1
#
_cell.length_a   1.000
_cell.length_b   1.000
_cell.length_c   1.000
_cell.angle_alpha   90.00
_cell.angle_beta   90.00
_cell.angle_gamma   90.00
#
_symmetry.space_group_name_H-M   'P 1'
#
loop_
_entity.id
_entity.type
_entity.pdbx_description
1 polymer ?
#
loop_
_entity_poly.entity_id
_entity_poly.type
_entity_poly.pdbx_seq_one_letter_code
_entity_poly.pdbx_strand_id
1 'polypeptide(L)'
;MLIFSYFFYSFAYCIHILTPLCLAQTNIAKNTIDNFCYKHYNILVLLNKYITSEKKINETEAYLMTLGKKMKLIRVKNDLTQAELSEKMKVTQTFISQLERNVLPPTKMYIALFCYVFNISEAELFEEVA
;
A
#
# COMPACT_ATOMS: atom_id res chain seq x y z
N MET A 1 -33.44 9.58 8.03
CA MET A 1 -34.26 10.73 7.59
C MET A 1 -34.49 11.81 8.65
N LEU A 2 -33.98 11.67 9.90
CA LEU A 2 -34.24 12.62 11.00
C LEU A 2 -33.04 13.52 11.37
N ILE A 3 -31.86 13.31 10.77
CA ILE A 3 -30.64 14.08 11.08
C ILE A 3 -30.55 15.35 10.20
N PHE A 4 -31.11 15.32 9.00
CA PHE A 4 -31.09 16.47 8.08
C PHE A 4 -32.05 17.60 8.49
N SER A 5 -33.12 17.33 9.23
CA SER A 5 -34.09 18.37 9.61
C SER A 5 -33.60 19.27 10.76
N TYR A 6 -32.80 18.74 11.69
CA TYR A 6 -32.24 19.51 12.81
C TYR A 6 -31.16 20.49 12.37
N PHE A 7 -30.39 20.14 11.34
CA PHE A 7 -29.34 21.01 10.81
C PHE A 7 -29.92 22.26 10.12
N PHE A 8 -31.07 22.12 9.45
CA PHE A 8 -31.76 23.25 8.81
C PHE A 8 -32.56 24.12 9.80
N TYR A 9 -33.14 23.52 10.86
CA TYR A 9 -33.90 24.28 11.87
C TYR A 9 -33.01 25.18 12.75
N SER A 10 -31.81 24.72 13.08
CA SER A 10 -30.85 25.53 13.86
C SER A 10 -30.30 26.71 13.05
N PHE A 11 -30.24 26.59 11.73
CA PHE A 11 -29.76 27.66 10.84
C PHE A 11 -30.82 28.76 10.58
N ALA A 12 -32.11 28.40 10.57
CA ALA A 12 -33.19 29.34 10.28
C ALA A 12 -33.52 30.30 11.44
N TYR A 13 -33.35 29.87 12.70
CA TYR A 13 -33.70 30.69 13.86
C TYR A 13 -32.71 31.83 14.15
N CYS A 14 -31.51 31.78 13.58
CA CYS A 14 -30.49 32.83 13.76
C CYS A 14 -30.65 34.04 12.84
N ILE A 15 -31.51 34.00 11.81
CA ILE A 15 -31.53 35.00 10.73
C ILE A 15 -32.36 36.26 11.09
N HIS A 16 -33.21 36.24 12.12
CA HIS A 16 -34.23 37.28 12.31
C HIS A 16 -34.01 38.34 13.41
N ILE A 17 -32.93 38.32 14.23
CA ILE A 17 -32.83 39.23 15.41
C ILE A 17 -31.55 40.09 15.51
N LEU A 18 -30.51 39.94 14.68
CA LEU A 18 -29.26 40.70 14.88
C LEU A 18 -28.67 41.18 13.54
N THR A 19 -28.69 42.47 13.22
CA THR A 19 -28.28 42.95 11.87
C THR A 19 -27.22 44.06 11.81
N PRO A 20 -26.42 44.34 12.86
CA PRO A 20 -25.03 44.77 12.54
C PRO A 20 -23.92 44.02 13.29
N LEU A 21 -24.19 43.46 14.49
CA LEU A 21 -23.20 42.65 15.22
C LEU A 21 -23.05 41.23 14.65
N CYS A 22 -24.12 40.71 14.02
CA CYS A 22 -24.16 39.36 13.45
C CYS A 22 -23.31 39.22 12.19
N LEU A 23 -23.15 40.27 11.36
CA LEU A 23 -22.38 40.19 10.11
C LEU A 23 -20.88 39.90 10.36
N ALA A 24 -20.31 40.44 11.44
CA ALA A 24 -18.95 40.11 11.88
C ALA A 24 -18.86 38.69 12.45
N GLN A 25 -19.84 38.27 13.26
CA GLN A 25 -19.91 36.91 13.79
C GLN A 25 -20.17 35.85 12.70
N THR A 26 -20.90 36.16 11.63
CA THR A 26 -21.13 35.25 10.49
C THR A 26 -19.89 35.06 9.64
N ASN A 27 -19.04 36.09 9.48
CA ASN A 27 -17.77 35.98 8.76
C ASN A 27 -16.71 35.26 9.59
N ILE A 28 -16.67 35.49 10.91
CA ILE A 28 -15.79 34.75 11.82
C ILE A 28 -16.23 33.27 11.92
N ALA A 29 -17.54 33.01 12.02
CA ALA A 29 -18.08 31.66 12.06
C ALA A 29 -17.85 30.92 10.74
N LYS A 30 -18.06 31.56 9.57
CA LYS A 30 -17.74 30.97 8.25
C LYS A 30 -16.25 30.65 8.12
N ASN A 31 -15.34 31.58 8.40
CA ASN A 31 -13.90 31.31 8.35
C ASN A 31 -13.48 30.20 9.33
N THR A 32 -14.10 30.13 10.51
CA THR A 32 -13.83 29.06 11.49
C THR A 32 -14.32 27.70 10.99
N ILE A 33 -15.51 27.65 10.39
CA ILE A 33 -16.09 26.44 9.79
C ILE A 33 -15.29 26.01 8.56
N ASP A 34 -14.91 26.94 7.68
CA ASP A 34 -14.12 26.67 6.48
C ASP A 34 -12.73 26.13 6.84
N ASN A 35 -12.09 26.69 7.88
CA ASN A 35 -10.81 26.19 8.37
C ASN A 35 -10.95 24.81 9.04
N PHE A 36 -12.03 24.57 9.78
CA PHE A 36 -12.33 23.24 10.34
C PHE A 36 -12.59 22.21 9.24
N CYS A 37 -13.37 22.55 8.22
CA CYS A 37 -13.65 21.71 7.05
C CYS A 37 -12.38 21.43 6.24
N TYR A 38 -11.52 22.44 6.02
CA TYR A 38 -10.25 22.26 5.30
C TYR A 38 -9.27 21.38 6.08
N LYS A 39 -9.22 21.55 7.42
CA LYS A 39 -8.41 20.69 8.29
C LYS A 39 -8.93 19.25 8.31
N HIS A 40 -10.26 19.06 8.37
CA HIS A 40 -10.90 17.75 8.30
C HIS A 40 -10.65 17.06 6.95
N TYR A 41 -10.81 17.78 5.84
CA TYR A 41 -10.52 17.27 4.49
C TYR A 41 -9.05 16.82 4.36
N ASN A 42 -8.10 17.64 4.81
CA ASN A 42 -6.68 17.26 4.77
C ASN A 42 -6.37 16.01 5.61
N ILE A 43 -7.01 15.86 6.78
CA ILE A 43 -6.88 14.65 7.60
C ILE A 43 -7.40 13.43 6.84
N LEU A 44 -8.57 13.52 6.21
CA LEU A 44 -9.13 12.42 5.42
C LEU A 44 -8.22 12.03 4.24
N VAL A 45 -7.63 13.01 3.55
CA VAL A 45 -6.68 12.76 2.45
C VAL A 45 -5.43 12.05 2.95
N LEU A 46 -4.86 12.48 4.07
CA LEU A 46 -3.68 11.85 4.67
C LEU A 46 -3.97 10.42 5.15
N LEU A 47 -5.13 10.20 5.77
CA LEU A 47 -5.58 8.87 6.19
C LEU A 47 -5.76 7.95 4.99
N ASN A 48 -6.39 8.41 3.91
CA ASN A 48 -6.52 7.60 2.70
C ASN A 48 -5.17 7.26 2.07
N LYS A 49 -4.22 8.21 2.04
CA LYS A 49 -2.86 7.95 1.57
C LYS A 49 -2.18 6.86 2.41
N TYR A 50 -2.31 6.94 3.74
CA TYR A 50 -1.75 5.96 4.67
C TYR A 50 -2.39 4.57 4.48
N ILE A 51 -3.72 4.49 4.48
CA ILE A 51 -4.47 3.23 4.26
C ILE A 51 -4.08 2.60 2.94
N THR A 52 -3.96 3.40 1.87
CA THR A 52 -3.53 2.91 0.55
C THR A 52 -2.10 2.37 0.60
N SER A 53 -1.20 3.04 1.33
CA SER A 53 0.17 2.57 1.49
C SER A 53 0.28 1.27 2.30
N GLU A 54 -0.50 1.11 3.37
CA GLU A 54 -0.56 -0.14 4.13
C GLU A 54 -1.10 -1.29 3.29
N LYS A 55 -2.19 -1.07 2.54
CA LYS A 55 -2.76 -2.10 1.65
C LYS A 55 -1.72 -2.61 0.65
N LYS A 56 -0.94 -1.70 0.04
CA LYS A 56 0.13 -2.04 -0.89
C LYS A 56 1.24 -2.87 -0.23
N ILE A 57 1.59 -2.57 1.02
CA ILE A 57 2.59 -3.35 1.78
C ILE A 57 2.07 -4.78 1.98
N ASN A 58 0.82 -4.94 2.42
CA ASN A 58 0.24 -6.26 2.68
C ASN A 58 0.17 -7.15 1.42
N GLU A 59 -0.21 -6.57 0.29
CA GLU A 59 -0.22 -7.28 -1.01
C GLU A 59 1.20 -7.67 -1.45
N THR A 60 2.18 -6.78 -1.22
CA THR A 60 3.59 -7.06 -1.55
C THR A 60 4.15 -8.19 -0.69
N GLU A 61 3.84 -8.23 0.61
CA GLU A 61 4.28 -9.29 1.51
C GLU A 61 3.67 -10.65 1.15
N ALA A 62 2.35 -10.68 0.89
CA ALA A 62 1.66 -11.88 0.43
C ALA A 62 2.25 -12.42 -0.89
N TYR A 63 2.59 -11.52 -1.80
CA TYR A 63 3.21 -11.87 -3.07
C TYR A 63 4.64 -12.43 -2.89
N LEU A 64 5.47 -11.77 -2.08
CA LEU A 64 6.83 -12.25 -1.77
C LEU A 64 6.81 -13.64 -1.12
N MET A 65 5.75 -13.98 -0.38
CA MET A 65 5.51 -15.33 0.15
C MET A 65 5.17 -16.38 -0.92
N THR A 66 4.96 -16.01 -2.18
CA THR A 66 4.75 -16.95 -3.29
C THR A 66 5.94 -17.00 -4.24
N LEU A 67 6.71 -15.92 -4.33
CA LEU A 67 7.85 -15.77 -5.23
C LEU A 67 8.94 -16.82 -5.00
N GLY A 68 9.26 -17.14 -3.74
CA GLY A 68 10.26 -18.16 -3.41
C GLY A 68 9.86 -19.56 -3.93
N LYS A 69 8.57 -19.91 -3.88
CA LYS A 69 8.05 -21.16 -4.44
C LYS A 69 8.19 -21.19 -5.97
N LYS A 70 7.95 -20.07 -6.64
CA LYS A 70 8.13 -19.97 -8.09
C LYS A 70 9.60 -20.09 -8.50
N MET A 71 10.51 -19.45 -7.78
CA MET A 71 11.96 -19.61 -7.98
C MET A 71 12.40 -21.08 -7.83
N LYS A 72 11.87 -21.79 -6.82
CA LYS A 72 12.09 -23.24 -6.65
C LYS A 72 11.63 -24.03 -7.87
N LEU A 73 10.44 -23.73 -8.38
CA LEU A 73 9.87 -24.42 -9.54
C LEU A 73 10.72 -24.22 -10.80
N ILE A 74 11.17 -22.99 -11.06
CA ILE A 74 12.09 -22.69 -12.17
C ILE A 74 13.40 -23.46 -12.01
N ARG A 75 14.00 -23.46 -10.81
CA ARG A 75 15.23 -24.22 -10.55
C ARG A 75 15.06 -25.71 -10.83
N VAL A 76 13.99 -26.31 -10.31
CA VAL A 76 13.71 -27.76 -10.49
C VAL A 76 13.42 -28.10 -11.95
N LYS A 77 12.72 -27.24 -12.70
CA LYS A 77 12.49 -27.41 -14.15
C LYS A 77 13.79 -27.41 -14.98
N ASN A 78 14.86 -26.86 -14.43
CA ASN A 78 16.19 -26.84 -15.04
C ASN A 78 17.12 -27.92 -14.46
N ASP A 79 16.57 -28.91 -13.74
CA ASP A 79 17.30 -30.03 -13.13
C ASP A 79 18.45 -29.65 -12.20
N LEU A 80 18.39 -28.45 -11.60
CA LEU A 80 19.40 -27.97 -10.66
C LEU A 80 19.01 -28.28 -9.22
N THR A 81 19.95 -28.77 -8.42
CA THR A 81 19.87 -28.79 -6.97
C THR A 81 20.08 -27.39 -6.37
N GLN A 82 19.72 -27.20 -5.10
CA GLN A 82 20.02 -25.95 -4.40
C GLN A 82 21.52 -25.69 -4.29
N ALA A 83 22.33 -26.75 -4.18
CA ALA A 83 23.79 -26.63 -4.11
C ALA A 83 24.36 -26.12 -5.43
N GLU A 84 23.96 -26.70 -6.57
CA GLU A 84 24.42 -26.27 -7.90
C GLU A 84 23.99 -24.84 -8.23
N LEU A 85 22.76 -24.45 -7.88
CA LEU A 85 22.32 -23.05 -8.06
C LEU A 85 23.15 -22.10 -7.17
N SER A 86 23.49 -22.52 -5.95
CA SER A 86 24.29 -21.69 -5.04
C SER A 86 25.69 -21.40 -5.60
N GLU A 87 26.30 -22.40 -6.24
CA GLU A 87 27.62 -22.25 -6.89
C GLU A 87 27.56 -21.34 -8.12
N LYS A 88 26.50 -21.44 -8.91
CA LYS A 88 26.24 -20.56 -10.07
C LYS A 88 26.01 -19.11 -9.64
N MET A 89 25.22 -18.90 -8.60
CA MET A 89 24.85 -17.56 -8.13
C MET A 89 25.83 -16.96 -7.11
N LYS A 90 26.87 -17.70 -6.71
CA LYS A 90 27.85 -17.29 -5.69
C LYS A 90 27.21 -16.90 -4.35
N VAL A 91 26.22 -17.69 -3.92
CA VAL A 91 25.54 -17.56 -2.62
C VAL A 91 25.61 -18.89 -1.87
N THR A 92 25.11 -18.93 -0.63
CA THR A 92 25.05 -20.18 0.13
C THR A 92 23.82 -21.01 -0.22
N GLN A 93 23.92 -22.34 -0.15
CA GLN A 93 22.77 -23.23 -0.29
C GLN A 93 21.67 -22.92 0.75
N THR A 94 22.07 -22.61 1.99
CA THR A 94 21.14 -22.23 3.07
C THR A 94 20.33 -20.99 2.71
N PHE A 95 20.97 -19.99 2.08
CA PHE A 95 20.27 -18.79 1.63
C PHE A 95 19.21 -19.13 0.58
N ILE A 96 19.53 -19.94 -0.43
CA ILE A 96 18.55 -20.42 -1.42
C ILE A 96 17.40 -21.18 -0.74
N SER A 97 17.71 -22.06 0.21
CA SER A 97 16.69 -22.80 0.97
C SER A 97 15.75 -21.89 1.79
N GLN A 98 16.26 -20.78 2.32
CA GLN A 98 15.45 -19.78 3.01
C GLN A 98 14.55 -19.01 2.05
N LEU A 99 15.05 -18.61 0.88
CA LEU A 99 14.26 -17.96 -0.16
C LEU A 99 13.13 -18.87 -0.63
N GLU A 100 13.43 -20.12 -0.99
CA GLU A 100 12.45 -21.05 -1.55
C GLU A 100 11.36 -21.49 -0.56
N ARG A 101 11.63 -21.38 0.74
CA ARG A 101 10.64 -21.62 1.81
C ARG A 101 9.93 -20.34 2.25
N ASN A 102 10.23 -19.20 1.61
CA ASN A 102 9.74 -17.87 1.97
C ASN A 102 10.05 -17.46 3.42
N VAL A 103 11.16 -17.97 3.97
CA VAL A 103 11.67 -17.53 5.26
C VAL A 103 12.32 -16.15 5.11
N LEU A 104 12.92 -15.89 3.95
CA LEU A 104 13.50 -14.60 3.59
C LEU A 104 12.95 -14.17 2.21
N PRO A 105 12.62 -12.88 2.03
CA PRO A 105 12.32 -12.35 0.72
C PRO A 105 13.61 -12.21 -0.11
N PRO A 106 13.56 -12.45 -1.43
CA PRO A 106 14.71 -12.23 -2.30
C PRO A 106 15.00 -10.74 -2.46
N THR A 107 16.29 -10.39 -2.48
CA THR A 107 16.71 -9.01 -2.75
C THR A 107 16.60 -8.69 -4.24
N LYS A 108 16.53 -7.40 -4.59
CA LYS A 108 16.52 -6.96 -6.00
C LYS A 108 17.75 -7.49 -6.77
N MET A 109 18.93 -7.50 -6.13
CA MET A 109 20.14 -8.02 -6.74
C MET A 109 20.03 -9.53 -7.02
N TYR A 110 19.48 -10.29 -6.06
CA TYR A 110 19.25 -11.72 -6.26
C TYR A 110 18.27 -11.99 -7.39
N ILE A 111 17.16 -11.23 -7.45
CA ILE A 111 16.17 -11.33 -8.54
C ILE A 111 16.83 -11.10 -9.90
N ALA A 112 17.58 -10.00 -10.05
CA ALA A 112 18.27 -9.69 -11.30
C ALA A 112 19.26 -10.80 -11.71
N LEU A 113 20.05 -11.31 -10.77
CA LEU A 113 20.98 -12.41 -11.02
C LEU A 113 20.25 -13.71 -11.36
N PHE A 114 19.13 -14.00 -10.69
CA PHE A 114 18.30 -15.18 -10.96
C PHE A 114 17.76 -15.12 -12.39
N CYS A 115 17.14 -14.00 -12.77
CA CYS A 115 16.65 -13.76 -14.12
C CYS A 115 17.76 -13.95 -15.17
N TYR A 116 18.95 -13.41 -14.90
CA TYR A 116 20.12 -13.58 -15.76
C TYR A 116 20.54 -15.06 -15.90
N VAL A 117 20.66 -15.79 -14.79
CA VAL A 117 21.09 -17.20 -14.77
C VAL A 117 20.12 -18.11 -15.52
N PHE A 118 18.81 -17.84 -15.43
CA PHE A 118 17.78 -18.63 -16.10
C PHE A 118 17.34 -18.08 -17.45
N ASN A 119 17.91 -16.94 -17.89
CA ASN A 119 17.54 -16.23 -19.11
C ASN A 119 16.02 -15.97 -19.23
N ILE A 120 15.41 -15.52 -18.13
CA ILE A 120 14.00 -15.15 -18.04
C ILE A 120 13.86 -13.66 -17.76
N SER A 121 12.71 -13.09 -18.12
CA SER A 121 12.42 -11.70 -17.77
C SER A 121 11.89 -11.57 -16.34
N GLU A 122 12.03 -10.38 -15.74
CA GLU A 122 11.36 -10.10 -14.45
C GLU A 122 9.84 -10.25 -14.58
N ALA A 123 9.25 -9.84 -15.71
CA ALA A 123 7.80 -10.01 -15.94
C ALA A 123 7.38 -11.48 -15.87
N GLU A 124 8.09 -12.36 -16.57
CA GLU A 124 7.88 -13.80 -16.54
C GLU A 124 8.06 -14.36 -15.13
N LEU A 125 9.08 -13.91 -14.39
CA LEU A 125 9.27 -14.30 -12.99
C LEU A 125 8.11 -13.82 -12.11
N PHE A 126 7.53 -12.65 -12.40
CA PHE A 126 6.48 -12.06 -11.58
C PHE A 126 5.04 -12.48 -11.93
N GLU A 127 4.83 -13.18 -13.04
CA GLU A 127 3.49 -13.73 -13.39
C GLU A 127 2.94 -14.63 -12.28
N GLU A 128 1.63 -14.55 -12.00
CA GLU A 128 1.01 -15.45 -11.03
C GLU A 128 1.09 -16.90 -11.52
N VAL A 129 1.38 -17.83 -10.59
CA VAL A 129 1.28 -19.25 -10.88
C VAL A 129 -0.21 -19.59 -10.83
N ALA A 130 -0.81 -19.75 -12.02
CA ALA A 130 -2.22 -20.15 -12.19
C ALA A 130 -2.55 -21.48 -11.49
#